data_AF-A0AAV5IFI0-F1
#
_entry.id   AF-A0AAV5IFI0-F1
#
_cell.length_a   1.000
_cell.length_b   1.000
_cell.length_c   1.000
_cell.angle_alpha   90.00
_cell.angle_beta   90.00
_cell.angle_gamma   90.00
#
_symmetry.space_group_name_H-M   'P 1'
#
loop_
_entity.id
_entity.type
_entity.pdbx_description
1 polymer ?
#
loop_
_entity_poly.entity_id
_entity_poly.type
_entity_poly.pdbx_seq_one_letter_code
_entity_poly.pdbx_strand_id
1 'polypeptide(L)'
;MDNLITLVNKIQRACTALGDHGEESALPTLWDSLPAIAVVGGQSSGKSSVLESIVGKDFLPRGAGIVTRRPLVLQLHKIDDGREYAEFMHLPKKKFTDFAAVRQEISDETDRETGRSKAISTVPIHLSIFSPNVVNLTLIDLPGLTKVAVDGQPESIVLDIENMVRSYIEKPNCIILAISPANQDLATSDAIKISREVDPKGDRTFGVLTKIDLMDKGTDAVDILEGKAYKLQYPWIGVVNRSQADINKSVDMIAARQREREYFQNSPGYRHLASRMGSEYLGKVLSKHLETVIKSRIPGLQSLISKTIIELETELSRLGKPIAADAGGKLYMIMEICRVFDQNFKEHLDGTRSGGDKIYGVFDNQLPASLKRLHFDKQLSMDNVRKLITEADGYQPHLIAPEQGYRRLIESSLVTVKGPAEAAVDAVHAILKDLIHKAMGETMELKQYPTLRVELGNAAIESLERMRDESKRATLQLVEMEYCYLTVEFFRKLPQDVDKGGNPTHSIFDRYHDSYLRRVGSTVLSYVNMVCASLRHSIPKSIVYCQVRESKRSLLDFFFTELGRKETKQLAKLLDEDPAVMQRRTSLAKRLELYRSAQAEIDAVAWAK
;
A
#
# COMPACT_ATOMS: atom_id res chain seq x y z
N MET A 1 37.03 6.68 -6.03
CA MET A 1 36.70 5.50 -6.88
C MET A 1 36.42 4.24 -6.04
N ASP A 2 37.04 4.09 -4.86
CA ASP A 2 36.69 3.11 -3.81
C ASP A 2 35.23 3.16 -3.30
N ASN A 3 34.51 4.23 -3.62
CA ASN A 3 33.13 4.47 -3.19
C ASN A 3 32.11 3.50 -3.81
N LEU A 4 32.39 2.92 -4.99
CA LEU A 4 31.42 2.09 -5.73
C LEU A 4 31.18 0.72 -5.06
N ILE A 5 32.23 0.10 -4.57
CA ILE A 5 32.12 -1.20 -3.87
C ILE A 5 31.52 -0.97 -2.49
N THR A 6 31.88 0.13 -1.83
CA THR A 6 31.26 0.55 -0.56
C THR A 6 29.76 0.78 -0.71
N LEU A 7 29.31 1.40 -1.81
CA LEU A 7 27.91 1.58 -2.15
C LEU A 7 27.17 0.25 -2.28
N VAL A 8 27.70 -0.69 -3.09
CA VAL A 8 27.10 -2.01 -3.25
C VAL A 8 26.98 -2.73 -1.90
N ASN A 9 28.00 -2.62 -1.05
CA ASN A 9 28.00 -3.24 0.28
C ASN A 9 26.97 -2.63 1.24
N LYS A 10 26.76 -1.31 1.18
CA LYS A 10 25.72 -0.64 1.97
C LYS A 10 24.33 -1.06 1.53
N ILE A 11 24.06 -1.08 0.23
CA ILE A 11 22.79 -1.54 -0.33
C ILE A 11 22.53 -3.00 0.05
N GLN A 12 23.55 -3.86 -0.07
CA GLN A 12 23.49 -5.25 0.36
C GLN A 12 23.09 -5.37 1.85
N ARG A 13 23.79 -4.67 2.75
CA ARG A 13 23.47 -4.71 4.20
C ARG A 13 22.05 -4.24 4.49
N ALA A 14 21.60 -3.19 3.81
CA ALA A 14 20.25 -2.66 3.96
C ALA A 14 19.20 -3.71 3.53
N CYS A 15 19.39 -4.36 2.37
CA CYS A 15 18.50 -5.44 1.90
C CYS A 15 18.46 -6.61 2.89
N THR A 16 19.62 -7.05 3.38
CA THR A 16 19.71 -8.18 4.32
C THR A 16 19.01 -7.87 5.65
N ALA A 17 19.09 -6.63 6.14
CA ALA A 17 18.46 -6.22 7.39
C ALA A 17 16.91 -6.20 7.33
N LEU A 18 16.32 -6.12 6.13
CA LEU A 18 14.87 -6.18 5.92
C LEU A 18 14.35 -7.61 5.67
N GLY A 19 15.21 -8.64 5.75
CA GLY A 19 14.82 -10.01 5.42
C GLY A 19 14.67 -10.25 3.91
N ASP A 20 15.17 -9.33 3.08
CA ASP A 20 15.20 -9.46 1.62
C ASP A 20 16.39 -10.37 1.23
N HIS A 21 16.29 -11.65 1.61
CA HIS A 21 17.31 -12.68 1.38
C HIS A 21 17.27 -13.26 -0.04
N GLY A 22 16.43 -12.73 -0.93
CA GLY A 22 16.17 -13.34 -2.23
C GLY A 22 15.28 -14.59 -2.16
N GLU A 23 14.58 -14.81 -1.04
CA GLU A 23 13.59 -15.89 -0.93
C GLU A 23 12.18 -15.45 -1.34
N GLU A 24 11.57 -16.24 -2.21
CA GLU A 24 10.13 -16.36 -2.52
C GLU A 24 9.26 -15.08 -2.51
N SER A 25 9.74 -13.97 -3.08
CA SER A 25 8.84 -12.92 -3.56
C SER A 25 8.94 -12.82 -5.08
N ALA A 26 7.79 -12.72 -5.75
CA ALA A 26 7.66 -12.78 -7.22
C ALA A 26 8.34 -11.63 -8.00
N LEU A 27 9.18 -10.83 -7.35
CA LEU A 27 9.89 -9.69 -7.92
C LEU A 27 11.40 -9.86 -7.69
N PRO A 28 12.25 -9.57 -8.69
CA PRO A 28 13.71 -9.55 -8.50
C PRO A 28 14.05 -8.61 -7.35
N THR A 29 14.69 -9.14 -6.32
CA THR A 29 15.06 -8.34 -5.15
C THR A 29 16.21 -7.41 -5.53
N LEU A 30 16.35 -6.29 -4.82
CA LEU A 30 17.48 -5.38 -5.05
C LEU A 30 18.80 -6.12 -4.81
N TRP A 31 18.81 -7.09 -3.90
CA TRP A 31 19.92 -8.00 -3.63
C TRP A 31 20.35 -8.81 -4.87
N ASP A 32 19.42 -9.40 -5.61
CA ASP A 32 19.72 -10.23 -6.80
C ASP A 32 20.33 -9.44 -7.96
N SER A 33 20.10 -8.13 -7.96
CA SER A 33 20.60 -7.22 -8.99
C SER A 33 22.03 -6.74 -8.72
N LEU A 34 22.58 -6.99 -7.54
CA LEU A 34 23.91 -6.53 -7.14
C LEU A 34 24.99 -7.53 -7.59
N PRO A 35 26.10 -7.05 -8.20
CA PRO A 35 27.17 -7.93 -8.64
C PRO A 35 27.96 -8.46 -7.44
N ALA A 36 28.23 -9.76 -7.45
CA ALA A 36 29.01 -10.46 -6.44
C ALA A 36 29.90 -11.52 -7.10
N ILE A 37 30.94 -11.95 -6.38
CA ILE A 37 31.84 -13.00 -6.85
C ILE A 37 31.55 -14.27 -6.05
N ALA A 38 31.04 -15.31 -6.71
CA ALA A 38 30.83 -16.61 -6.08
C ALA A 38 32.03 -17.52 -6.31
N VAL A 39 32.55 -18.11 -5.23
CA VAL A 39 33.67 -19.04 -5.27
C VAL A 39 33.16 -20.45 -5.38
N VAL A 40 33.50 -21.13 -6.48
CA VAL A 40 33.04 -22.48 -6.79
C VAL A 40 34.24 -23.40 -6.94
N GLY A 41 34.18 -24.57 -6.32
CA GLY A 41 35.26 -25.53 -6.34
C GLY A 41 34.87 -26.85 -5.68
N GLY A 42 35.52 -27.94 -6.08
CA GLY A 42 35.39 -29.21 -5.39
C GLY A 42 35.82 -29.13 -3.91
N GLN A 43 35.48 -30.14 -3.14
CA GLN A 43 36.08 -30.32 -1.82
C GLN A 43 37.61 -30.40 -1.94
N SER A 44 38.34 -29.73 -1.03
CA SER A 44 39.80 -29.71 -1.01
C SER A 44 40.50 -29.11 -2.26
N SER A 45 39.78 -28.39 -3.13
CA SER A 45 40.37 -27.66 -4.27
C SER A 45 41.17 -26.41 -3.86
N GLY A 46 41.17 -26.06 -2.57
CA GLY A 46 41.91 -24.90 -2.05
C GLY A 46 41.10 -23.60 -1.98
N LYS A 47 39.76 -23.64 -2.06
CA LYS A 47 38.86 -22.46 -1.97
C LYS A 47 39.18 -21.55 -0.79
N SER A 48 39.12 -22.10 0.42
CA SER A 48 39.37 -21.36 1.67
C SER A 48 40.81 -20.81 1.69
N SER A 49 41.79 -21.56 1.20
CA SER A 49 43.17 -21.09 1.11
C SER A 49 43.33 -19.91 0.14
N VAL A 50 42.62 -19.92 -1.00
CA VAL A 50 42.64 -18.77 -1.95
C VAL A 50 42.02 -17.54 -1.30
N LEU A 51 40.89 -17.69 -0.61
CA LEU A 51 40.24 -16.59 0.11
C LEU A 51 41.15 -16.00 1.20
N GLU A 52 41.76 -16.84 2.02
CA GLU A 52 42.71 -16.42 3.06
C GLU A 52 43.96 -15.77 2.47
N SER A 53 44.47 -16.28 1.34
CA SER A 53 45.59 -15.68 0.61
C SER A 53 45.25 -14.29 0.04
N ILE A 54 44.01 -14.06 -0.41
CA ILE A 54 43.53 -12.74 -0.85
C ILE A 54 43.41 -11.77 0.35
N VAL A 55 42.87 -12.23 1.48
CA VAL A 55 42.72 -11.41 2.69
C VAL A 55 44.06 -11.15 3.39
N GLY A 56 44.99 -12.10 3.34
CA GLY A 56 46.25 -12.02 4.06
C GLY A 56 46.17 -12.57 5.50
N LYS A 57 45.08 -13.24 5.88
CA LYS A 57 44.82 -13.72 7.25
C LYS A 57 44.14 -15.07 7.28
N ASP A 58 44.27 -15.72 8.43
CA ASP A 58 43.84 -17.06 8.73
C ASP A 58 42.53 -17.02 9.54
N PHE A 59 41.37 -17.00 8.87
CA PHE A 59 40.07 -16.78 9.53
C PHE A 59 39.01 -17.83 9.18
N LEU A 60 39.22 -18.65 8.15
CA LEU A 60 38.26 -19.67 7.78
C LEU A 60 38.49 -20.95 8.60
N PRO A 61 37.42 -21.68 8.96
CA PRO A 61 37.57 -22.97 9.62
C PRO A 61 38.34 -23.93 8.70
N ARG A 62 39.06 -24.88 9.30
CA ARG A 62 39.80 -25.94 8.59
C ARG A 62 39.51 -27.27 9.27
N GLY A 63 39.25 -28.31 8.49
CA GLY A 63 38.96 -29.65 9.02
C GLY A 63 38.80 -30.69 7.91
N ALA A 64 38.68 -31.95 8.30
CA ALA A 64 38.30 -33.04 7.39
C ALA A 64 36.77 -33.03 7.18
N GLY A 65 36.31 -33.24 5.94
CA GLY A 65 34.88 -33.18 5.59
C GLY A 65 34.44 -31.86 4.96
N ILE A 66 33.13 -31.59 4.97
CA ILE A 66 32.56 -30.33 4.46
C ILE A 66 32.81 -29.24 5.51
N VAL A 67 33.77 -28.38 5.23
CA VAL A 67 34.20 -27.32 6.16
C VAL A 67 33.27 -26.11 6.10
N THR A 68 32.94 -25.65 4.90
CA THR A 68 31.95 -24.59 4.68
C THR A 68 30.56 -25.22 4.53
N ARG A 69 29.75 -25.19 5.59
CA ARG A 69 28.36 -25.75 5.62
C ARG A 69 27.27 -24.71 5.36
N ARG A 70 27.62 -23.42 5.39
CA ARG A 70 26.75 -22.27 5.10
C ARG A 70 27.49 -21.34 4.14
N PRO A 71 26.80 -20.70 3.19
CA PRO A 71 27.41 -19.65 2.38
C PRO A 71 28.00 -18.55 3.27
N LEU A 72 29.23 -18.10 2.99
CA LEU A 72 29.86 -16.99 3.70
C LEU A 72 29.99 -15.80 2.76
N VAL A 73 29.22 -14.74 3.03
CA VAL A 73 29.33 -13.46 2.32
C VAL A 73 30.41 -12.63 3.01
N LEU A 74 31.58 -12.60 2.39
CA LEU A 74 32.77 -11.91 2.85
C LEU A 74 32.90 -10.54 2.17
N GLN A 75 32.81 -9.48 2.95
CA GLN A 75 33.02 -8.10 2.50
C GLN A 75 34.39 -7.61 2.99
N LEU A 76 35.29 -7.32 2.07
CA LEU A 76 36.60 -6.74 2.34
C LEU A 76 36.53 -5.23 2.16
N HIS A 77 37.00 -4.50 3.17
CA HIS A 77 37.06 -3.05 3.19
C HIS A 77 38.50 -2.61 3.39
N LYS A 78 39.02 -1.86 2.40
CA LYS A 78 40.31 -1.20 2.53
C LYS A 78 40.17 0.01 3.44
N ILE A 79 41.02 0.09 4.48
CA ILE A 79 41.12 1.25 5.37
C ILE A 79 42.49 1.91 5.22
N ASP A 80 42.55 3.24 5.25
CA ASP A 80 43.81 3.97 5.04
C ASP A 80 44.69 4.01 6.29
N ASP A 81 44.09 3.99 7.48
CA ASP A 81 44.77 3.95 8.77
C ASP A 81 43.91 3.21 9.82
N GLY A 82 44.57 2.49 10.73
CA GLY A 82 43.91 1.77 11.83
C GLY A 82 44.29 0.30 11.98
N ARG A 83 43.91 -0.26 13.14
CA ARG A 83 44.08 -1.69 13.44
C ARG A 83 43.07 -2.50 12.66
N GLU A 84 43.50 -3.63 12.11
CA GLU A 84 42.64 -4.58 11.41
C GLU A 84 41.58 -5.15 12.34
N TYR A 85 40.33 -5.21 11.87
CA TYR A 85 39.23 -5.79 12.63
C TYR A 85 38.17 -6.41 11.71
N ALA A 86 37.37 -7.30 12.27
CA ALA A 86 36.22 -7.91 11.61
C ALA A 86 34.94 -7.66 12.39
N GLU A 87 33.81 -7.59 11.69
CA GLU A 87 32.47 -7.43 12.25
C GLU A 87 31.51 -8.41 11.58
N PHE A 88 30.66 -9.04 12.39
CA PHE A 88 29.58 -9.89 11.91
C PHE A 88 28.25 -9.15 11.93
N MET A 89 27.39 -9.46 10.96
CA MET A 89 26.07 -8.84 10.90
C MET A 89 25.15 -9.26 12.06
N HIS A 90 25.26 -10.51 12.54
CA HIS A 90 24.47 -11.01 13.68
C HIS A 90 24.95 -10.49 15.04
N LEU A 91 26.16 -9.92 15.11
CA LEU A 91 26.72 -9.28 16.29
C LEU A 91 27.08 -7.81 16.00
N PRO A 92 26.08 -6.95 15.71
CA PRO A 92 26.34 -5.56 15.42
C PRO A 92 26.99 -4.90 16.64
N LYS A 93 28.09 -4.16 16.42
CA LYS A 93 28.92 -3.43 17.41
C LYS A 93 30.03 -4.22 18.10
N LYS A 94 30.18 -5.53 17.87
CA LYS A 94 31.34 -6.30 18.37
C LYS A 94 32.44 -6.35 17.32
N LYS A 95 33.57 -5.69 17.62
CA LYS A 95 34.76 -5.71 16.76
C LYS A 95 35.70 -6.83 17.17
N PHE A 96 36.00 -7.72 16.24
CA PHE A 96 36.96 -8.81 16.44
C PHE A 96 38.33 -8.38 15.90
N THR A 97 39.31 -8.25 16.78
CA THR A 97 40.70 -7.97 16.38
C THR A 97 41.54 -9.24 16.25
N ASP A 98 41.10 -10.34 16.86
CA ASP A 98 41.72 -11.65 16.75
C ASP A 98 40.99 -12.50 15.71
N PHE A 99 41.69 -12.87 14.63
CA PHE A 99 41.14 -13.68 13.55
C PHE A 99 40.97 -15.16 13.93
N ALA A 100 41.64 -15.64 15.00
CA ALA A 100 41.34 -16.95 15.57
C ALA A 100 39.95 -16.97 16.21
N ALA A 101 39.56 -15.88 16.90
CA ALA A 101 38.21 -15.71 17.43
C ALA A 101 37.16 -15.57 16.31
N VAL A 102 37.49 -14.90 15.20
CA VAL A 102 36.63 -14.85 14.00
C VAL A 102 36.37 -16.26 13.47
N ARG A 103 37.41 -17.09 13.38
CA ARG A 103 37.28 -18.49 12.95
C ARG A 103 36.37 -19.31 13.86
N GLN A 104 36.54 -19.16 15.17
CA GLN A 104 35.69 -19.84 16.15
C GLN A 104 34.24 -19.39 16.02
N GLU A 105 33.99 -18.08 15.91
CA GLU A 105 32.64 -17.52 15.74
C GLU A 105 31.97 -18.03 14.46
N ILE A 106 32.69 -18.17 13.34
CA ILE A 106 32.13 -18.76 12.10
C ILE A 106 31.67 -20.21 12.36
N SER A 107 32.47 -20.98 13.11
CA SER A 107 32.13 -22.36 13.46
C SER A 107 30.91 -22.42 14.40
N ASP A 108 30.91 -21.58 15.43
CA ASP A 108 29.85 -21.51 16.44
C ASP A 108 28.51 -21.08 15.82
N GLU A 109 28.54 -20.08 14.94
CA GLU A 109 27.36 -19.58 14.22
C GLU A 109 26.85 -20.61 13.19
N THR A 110 27.75 -21.38 12.59
CA THR A 110 27.38 -22.50 11.72
C THR A 110 26.69 -23.60 12.52
N ASP A 111 27.25 -23.99 13.67
CA ASP A 111 26.71 -25.04 14.53
C ASP A 111 25.40 -24.62 15.22
N ARG A 112 25.20 -23.32 15.48
CA ARG A 112 23.95 -22.78 16.03
C ARG A 112 22.76 -23.00 15.10
N GLU A 113 22.96 -22.79 13.81
CA GLU A 113 21.90 -22.89 12.79
C GLU A 113 21.72 -24.33 12.28
N THR A 114 22.82 -25.04 11.98
CA THR A 114 22.78 -26.38 11.39
C THR A 114 22.71 -27.52 12.43
N GLY A 115 22.79 -27.17 13.71
CA GLY A 115 23.01 -28.12 14.80
C GLY A 115 24.40 -28.76 14.75
N ARG A 116 24.68 -29.69 15.67
CA ARG A 116 25.91 -30.52 15.62
C ARG A 116 25.84 -31.62 14.54
N SER A 117 24.74 -31.73 13.82
CA SER A 117 24.62 -32.56 12.63
C SER A 117 25.43 -31.98 11.48
N LYS A 118 25.96 -32.83 10.59
CA LYS A 118 26.72 -32.41 9.39
C LYS A 118 25.82 -31.82 8.28
N ALA A 119 24.72 -31.19 8.65
CA ALA A 119 23.75 -30.58 7.74
C ALA A 119 24.27 -29.25 7.16
N ILE A 120 23.70 -28.83 6.04
CA ILE A 120 23.97 -27.53 5.40
C ILE A 120 22.75 -26.61 5.58
N SER A 121 22.97 -25.30 5.50
CA SER A 121 21.89 -24.31 5.49
C SER A 121 22.14 -23.28 4.38
N THR A 122 21.07 -22.85 3.72
CA THR A 122 21.07 -21.82 2.68
C THR A 122 21.24 -20.41 3.25
N VAL A 123 21.03 -20.22 4.55
CA VAL A 123 21.11 -18.92 5.22
C VAL A 123 22.58 -18.47 5.32
N PRO A 124 22.97 -17.37 4.64
CA PRO A 124 24.37 -16.94 4.61
C PRO A 124 24.84 -16.34 5.94
N ILE A 125 26.14 -16.43 6.21
CA ILE A 125 26.84 -15.67 7.26
C ILE A 125 27.45 -14.43 6.62
N HIS A 126 27.21 -13.24 7.19
CA HIS A 126 27.76 -11.98 6.70
C HIS A 126 28.93 -11.53 7.57
N LEU A 127 30.12 -11.47 6.96
CA LEU A 127 31.37 -11.08 7.61
C LEU A 127 32.01 -9.90 6.87
N SER A 128 32.30 -8.83 7.61
CA SER A 128 33.01 -7.66 7.09
C SER A 128 34.40 -7.57 7.71
N ILE A 129 35.44 -7.52 6.88
CA ILE A 129 36.84 -7.38 7.32
C ILE A 129 37.37 -6.03 6.87
N PHE A 130 37.94 -5.28 7.80
CA PHE A 130 38.56 -3.98 7.58
C PHE A 130 40.08 -4.11 7.74
N SER A 131 40.85 -3.90 6.67
CA SER A 131 42.31 -4.00 6.67
C SER A 131 42.95 -3.05 5.65
N PRO A 132 44.16 -2.51 5.92
CA PRO A 132 44.90 -1.70 4.93
C PRO A 132 45.51 -2.55 3.80
N ASN A 133 45.64 -3.87 4.03
CA ASN A 133 46.35 -4.80 3.15
C ASN A 133 45.43 -5.51 2.14
N VAL A 134 44.15 -5.17 2.12
CA VAL A 134 43.13 -5.76 1.23
C VAL A 134 42.62 -4.75 0.22
N VAL A 135 42.00 -5.26 -0.84
CA VAL A 135 41.21 -4.47 -1.79
C VAL A 135 39.75 -4.50 -1.37
N ASN A 136 39.00 -3.47 -1.77
CA ASN A 136 37.55 -3.49 -1.60
C ASN A 136 36.97 -4.59 -2.50
N LEU A 137 36.38 -5.63 -1.91
CA LEU A 137 35.93 -6.80 -2.66
C LEU A 137 34.84 -7.55 -1.90
N THR A 138 33.85 -8.07 -2.61
CA THR A 138 32.80 -8.92 -2.02
C THR A 138 32.84 -10.30 -2.64
N LEU A 139 33.07 -11.30 -1.79
CA LEU A 139 33.27 -12.70 -2.15
C LEU A 139 32.22 -13.54 -1.42
N ILE A 140 31.66 -14.53 -2.09
CA ILE A 140 30.73 -15.50 -1.52
C ILE A 140 31.45 -16.86 -1.53
N ASP A 141 31.85 -17.35 -0.36
CA ASP A 141 32.36 -18.72 -0.22
C ASP A 141 31.18 -19.69 -0.17
N LEU A 142 31.14 -20.63 -1.11
CA LEU A 142 30.10 -21.64 -1.19
C LEU A 142 30.64 -23.00 -0.71
N PRO A 143 29.78 -23.88 -0.19
CA PRO A 143 30.15 -25.25 0.12
C PRO A 143 30.85 -25.93 -1.06
N GLY A 144 31.88 -26.72 -0.76
CA GLY A 144 32.62 -27.44 -1.80
C GLY A 144 31.79 -28.57 -2.40
N LEU A 145 31.83 -28.71 -3.74
CA LEU A 145 31.15 -29.80 -4.43
C LEU A 145 31.73 -31.16 -3.97
N THR A 146 30.85 -32.06 -3.52
CA THR A 146 31.19 -33.42 -3.06
C THR A 146 30.53 -34.45 -3.96
N LYS A 147 31.22 -35.57 -4.24
CA LYS A 147 30.68 -36.65 -5.10
C LYS A 147 29.99 -37.77 -4.33
N VAL A 148 30.25 -37.88 -3.03
CA VAL A 148 29.77 -38.96 -2.15
C VAL A 148 29.36 -38.36 -0.81
N ALA A 149 28.24 -38.82 -0.26
CA ALA A 149 27.81 -38.48 1.09
C ALA A 149 28.67 -39.23 2.12
N VAL A 150 29.18 -38.53 3.13
CA VAL A 150 29.97 -39.13 4.22
C VAL A 150 29.04 -39.59 5.35
N ASP A 151 29.43 -40.59 6.14
CA ASP A 151 28.65 -41.10 7.28
C ASP A 151 28.08 -39.97 8.17
N GLY A 152 26.75 -39.95 8.30
CA GLY A 152 25.97 -38.95 9.04
C GLY A 152 25.42 -37.79 8.20
N GLN A 153 25.59 -37.78 6.89
CA GLN A 153 24.95 -36.83 5.96
C GLN A 153 23.78 -37.50 5.20
N PRO A 154 22.74 -36.75 4.82
CA PRO A 154 21.67 -37.29 3.99
C PRO A 154 22.19 -37.60 2.58
N GLU A 155 21.63 -38.61 1.91
CA GLU A 155 22.00 -38.95 0.52
C GLU A 155 21.72 -37.79 -0.46
N SER A 156 20.79 -36.90 -0.13
CA SER A 156 20.46 -35.70 -0.90
C SER A 156 21.54 -34.61 -0.85
N ILE A 157 22.52 -34.69 0.06
CA ILE A 157 23.46 -33.60 0.34
C ILE A 157 24.22 -33.13 -0.90
N VAL A 158 24.55 -34.05 -1.81
CA VAL A 158 25.25 -33.74 -3.06
C VAL A 158 24.39 -32.83 -3.93
N LEU A 159 23.11 -33.19 -4.09
CA LEU A 159 22.14 -32.42 -4.85
C LEU A 159 21.82 -31.09 -4.16
N ASP A 160 21.70 -31.08 -2.83
CA ASP A 160 21.41 -29.88 -2.06
C ASP A 160 22.53 -28.84 -2.17
N ILE A 161 23.80 -29.29 -2.14
CA ILE A 161 24.97 -28.42 -2.36
C ILE A 161 24.99 -27.92 -3.80
N GLU A 162 24.74 -28.79 -4.78
CA GLU A 162 24.72 -28.40 -6.19
C GLU A 162 23.63 -27.36 -6.47
N ASN A 163 22.42 -27.57 -5.96
CA ASN A 163 21.30 -26.64 -6.06
C ASN A 163 21.59 -25.31 -5.35
N MET A 164 22.20 -25.36 -4.16
CA MET A 164 22.65 -24.16 -3.45
C MET A 164 23.70 -23.40 -4.26
N VAL A 165 24.68 -24.07 -4.86
CA VAL A 165 25.67 -23.38 -5.70
C VAL A 165 24.98 -22.77 -6.93
N ARG A 166 24.10 -23.53 -7.60
CA ARG A 166 23.31 -23.05 -8.76
C ARG A 166 22.52 -21.80 -8.45
N SER A 167 21.83 -21.72 -7.30
CA SER A 167 21.02 -20.56 -6.94
C SER A 167 21.83 -19.25 -6.85
N TYR A 168 23.14 -19.32 -6.58
CA TYR A 168 24.03 -18.15 -6.63
C TYR A 168 24.59 -17.90 -8.03
N ILE A 169 25.06 -18.94 -8.74
CA ILE A 169 25.77 -18.77 -10.02
C ILE A 169 24.84 -18.61 -11.23
N GLU A 170 23.56 -19.00 -11.16
CA GLU A 170 22.57 -18.76 -12.22
C GLU A 170 22.27 -17.26 -12.37
N LYS A 171 22.48 -16.48 -11.31
CA LYS A 171 22.27 -15.03 -11.34
C LYS A 171 23.18 -14.39 -12.39
N PRO A 172 22.65 -13.63 -13.36
CA PRO A 172 23.42 -13.08 -14.47
C PRO A 172 24.46 -12.03 -14.04
N ASN A 173 24.30 -11.47 -12.84
CA ASN A 173 25.22 -10.49 -12.26
C ASN A 173 26.31 -11.13 -11.38
N CYS A 174 26.29 -12.46 -11.21
CA CYS A 174 27.30 -13.17 -10.44
C CYS A 174 28.53 -13.48 -11.31
N ILE A 175 29.70 -13.04 -10.84
CA ILE A 175 31.00 -13.44 -11.38
C ILE A 175 31.35 -14.79 -10.75
N ILE A 176 31.75 -15.76 -11.56
CA ILE A 176 32.07 -17.11 -11.09
C ILE A 176 33.59 -17.24 -10.98
N LEU A 177 34.08 -17.57 -9.78
CA LEU A 177 35.47 -17.90 -9.54
C LEU A 177 35.63 -19.42 -9.45
N ALA A 178 35.99 -20.05 -10.56
CA ALA A 178 36.12 -21.50 -10.69
C ALA A 178 37.52 -21.96 -10.26
N ILE A 179 37.61 -22.54 -9.05
CA ILE A 179 38.86 -23.00 -8.45
C ILE A 179 39.07 -24.48 -8.73
N SER A 180 40.14 -24.80 -9.47
CA SER A 180 40.54 -26.18 -9.81
C SER A 180 41.99 -26.44 -9.36
N PRO A 181 42.30 -27.63 -8.80
CA PRO A 181 43.66 -27.99 -8.48
C PRO A 181 44.43 -28.43 -9.74
N ALA A 182 45.69 -28.03 -9.87
CA ALA A 182 46.53 -28.29 -11.04
C ALA A 182 47.07 -29.74 -11.10
N ASN A 183 47.03 -30.47 -9.99
CA ASN A 183 47.46 -31.86 -9.91
C ASN A 183 46.36 -32.87 -10.33
N GLN A 184 45.23 -32.38 -10.85
CA GLN A 184 44.14 -33.18 -11.38
C GLN A 184 43.81 -32.72 -12.79
N ASP A 185 43.27 -33.62 -13.61
CA ASP A 185 42.84 -33.27 -14.96
C ASP A 185 41.67 -32.29 -14.90
N LEU A 186 41.83 -31.17 -15.62
CA LEU A 186 40.85 -30.10 -15.70
C LEU A 186 39.51 -30.59 -16.27
N ALA A 187 39.53 -31.60 -17.16
CA ALA A 187 38.32 -32.18 -17.72
C ALA A 187 37.39 -32.81 -16.66
N THR A 188 37.93 -33.16 -15.50
CA THR A 188 37.18 -33.75 -14.38
C THR A 188 36.74 -32.74 -13.32
N SER A 189 37.02 -31.44 -13.54
CA SER A 189 36.71 -30.37 -12.58
C SER A 189 35.21 -30.08 -12.51
N ASP A 190 34.63 -30.35 -11.34
CA ASP A 190 33.22 -30.06 -11.05
C ASP A 190 32.93 -28.54 -11.13
N ALA A 191 33.92 -27.71 -10.80
CA ALA A 191 33.81 -26.26 -10.86
C ALA A 191 33.62 -25.76 -12.30
N ILE A 192 34.35 -26.34 -13.26
CA ILE A 192 34.24 -25.95 -14.66
C ILE A 192 32.98 -26.52 -15.29
N LYS A 193 32.60 -27.76 -14.92
CA LYS A 193 31.34 -28.36 -15.37
C LYS A 193 30.14 -27.46 -15.01
N ILE A 194 29.98 -27.13 -13.73
CA ILE A 194 28.83 -26.35 -13.26
C ILE A 194 28.86 -24.90 -13.79
N SER A 195 30.05 -24.31 -13.93
CA SER A 195 30.20 -22.96 -14.50
C SER A 195 29.79 -22.93 -15.98
N ARG A 196 30.12 -23.98 -16.75
CA ARG A 196 29.78 -24.06 -18.18
C ARG A 196 28.29 -24.27 -18.43
N GLU A 197 27.59 -24.93 -17.53
CA GLU A 197 26.13 -25.10 -17.61
C GLU A 197 25.41 -23.74 -17.52
N VAL A 198 25.91 -22.81 -16.69
CA VAL A 198 25.30 -21.48 -16.46
C VAL A 198 25.96 -20.33 -17.23
N ASP A 199 27.17 -20.54 -17.73
CA ASP A 199 27.94 -19.59 -18.56
C ASP A 199 28.69 -20.33 -19.69
N PRO A 200 27.98 -20.77 -20.75
CA PRO A 200 28.59 -21.55 -21.84
C PRO A 200 29.67 -20.80 -22.63
N LYS A 201 29.63 -19.46 -22.63
CA LYS A 201 30.58 -18.60 -23.35
C LYS A 201 31.80 -18.21 -22.50
N GLY A 202 31.72 -18.38 -21.18
CA GLY A 202 32.76 -17.99 -20.24
C GLY A 202 32.87 -16.47 -20.06
N ASP A 203 31.79 -15.71 -20.27
CA ASP A 203 31.77 -14.24 -20.28
C ASP A 203 31.88 -13.62 -18.87
N ARG A 204 31.66 -14.43 -17.83
CA ARG A 204 31.67 -14.03 -16.41
C ARG A 204 32.41 -15.03 -15.50
N THR A 205 33.20 -15.92 -16.07
CA THR A 205 33.90 -17.00 -15.36
C THR A 205 35.43 -16.77 -15.34
N PHE A 206 36.00 -16.72 -14.14
CA PHE A 206 37.45 -16.68 -13.91
C PHE A 206 37.96 -18.06 -13.49
N GLY A 207 38.97 -18.56 -14.19
CA GLY A 207 39.64 -19.81 -13.83
C GLY A 207 40.81 -19.57 -12.87
N VAL A 208 40.81 -20.27 -11.74
CA VAL A 208 41.93 -20.25 -10.79
C VAL A 208 42.52 -21.64 -10.65
N LEU A 209 43.82 -21.76 -10.90
CA LEU A 209 44.57 -22.99 -10.68
C LEU A 209 45.33 -22.94 -9.35
N THR A 210 45.04 -23.89 -8.47
CA THR A 210 45.74 -24.04 -7.19
C THR A 210 46.68 -25.25 -7.22
N LYS A 211 47.54 -25.41 -6.22
CA LYS A 211 48.42 -26.60 -6.06
C LYS A 211 49.35 -26.85 -7.25
N ILE A 212 49.79 -25.78 -7.93
CA ILE A 212 50.72 -25.87 -9.07
C ILE A 212 52.10 -26.39 -8.62
N ASP A 213 52.44 -26.18 -7.36
CA ASP A 213 53.63 -26.69 -6.69
C ASP A 213 53.61 -28.21 -6.44
N LEU A 214 52.42 -28.84 -6.49
CA LEU A 214 52.22 -30.27 -6.23
C LEU A 214 52.02 -31.09 -7.51
N MET A 215 52.37 -30.52 -8.67
CA MET A 215 52.32 -31.24 -9.94
C MET A 215 53.45 -32.28 -10.07
N ASP A 216 53.19 -33.32 -10.85
CA ASP A 216 54.18 -34.37 -11.09
C ASP A 216 55.40 -33.80 -11.83
N LYS A 217 56.60 -34.21 -11.39
CA LYS A 217 57.86 -33.74 -11.98
C LYS A 217 57.89 -34.07 -13.48
N GLY A 218 58.02 -33.03 -14.32
CA GLY A 218 58.02 -33.16 -15.78
C GLY A 218 56.68 -32.80 -16.44
N THR A 219 55.64 -32.50 -15.66
CA THR A 219 54.40 -31.88 -16.14
C THR A 219 54.36 -30.40 -15.79
N ASP A 220 53.66 -29.61 -16.60
CA ASP A 220 53.39 -28.20 -16.30
C ASP A 220 51.93 -27.85 -16.63
N ALA A 221 51.52 -26.67 -16.17
CA ALA A 221 50.17 -26.14 -16.38
C ALA A 221 50.18 -24.93 -17.33
N VAL A 222 51.23 -24.75 -18.12
CA VAL A 222 51.42 -23.54 -18.95
C VAL A 222 50.31 -23.45 -19.99
N ASP A 223 49.95 -24.56 -20.64
CA ASP A 223 48.87 -24.58 -21.63
C ASP A 223 47.49 -24.21 -21.06
N ILE A 224 47.25 -24.52 -19.78
CA ILE A 224 46.01 -24.12 -19.10
C ILE A 224 46.08 -22.63 -18.74
N LEU A 225 47.19 -22.18 -18.16
CA LEU A 225 47.40 -20.79 -17.74
C LEU A 225 47.37 -19.80 -18.93
N GLU A 226 47.86 -20.22 -20.10
CA GLU A 226 47.78 -19.45 -21.34
C GLU A 226 46.41 -19.55 -22.04
N GLY A 227 45.50 -20.38 -21.53
CA GLY A 227 44.16 -20.57 -22.09
C GLY A 227 44.11 -21.37 -23.39
N LYS A 228 45.18 -22.12 -23.71
CA LYS A 228 45.25 -23.00 -24.89
C LYS A 228 44.47 -24.30 -24.68
N ALA A 229 44.58 -24.90 -23.50
CA ALA A 229 43.89 -26.13 -23.15
C ALA A 229 42.38 -25.93 -22.91
N TYR A 230 42.02 -24.84 -22.21
CA TYR A 230 40.63 -24.45 -21.98
C TYR A 230 40.47 -22.93 -22.08
N LYS A 231 39.76 -22.48 -23.11
CA LYS A 231 39.60 -21.07 -23.41
C LYS A 231 38.46 -20.45 -22.60
N LEU A 232 38.79 -19.52 -21.71
CA LEU A 232 37.87 -18.61 -21.05
C LEU A 232 38.05 -17.20 -21.63
N GLN A 233 37.06 -16.32 -21.46
CA GLN A 233 37.21 -14.90 -21.85
C GLN A 233 38.20 -14.17 -20.93
N TYR A 234 38.25 -14.57 -19.66
CA TYR A 234 39.25 -14.09 -18.70
C TYR A 234 40.42 -15.07 -18.57
N PRO A 235 41.63 -14.57 -18.33
CA PRO A 235 42.81 -15.42 -18.21
C PRO A 235 42.74 -16.32 -16.97
N TRP A 236 43.36 -17.49 -17.08
CA TRP A 236 43.60 -18.37 -15.94
C TRP A 236 44.68 -17.78 -15.03
N ILE A 237 44.46 -17.86 -13.72
CA ILE A 237 45.39 -17.34 -12.73
C ILE A 237 45.85 -18.49 -11.82
N GLY A 238 47.16 -18.70 -11.79
CA GLY A 238 47.81 -19.67 -10.92
C GLY A 238 48.06 -19.08 -9.53
N VAL A 239 47.77 -19.86 -8.49
CA VAL A 239 47.97 -19.49 -7.09
C VAL A 239 48.69 -20.63 -6.36
N VAL A 240 49.75 -20.28 -5.63
CA VAL A 240 50.48 -21.21 -4.76
C VAL A 240 50.15 -20.87 -3.32
N ASN A 241 49.48 -21.81 -2.65
CA ASN A 241 49.03 -21.65 -1.27
C ASN A 241 49.98 -22.33 -0.29
N ARG A 242 49.84 -22.02 1.00
CA ARG A 242 50.56 -22.74 2.07
C ARG A 242 50.20 -24.23 2.07
N SER A 243 51.20 -25.07 2.25
CA SER A 243 51.01 -26.51 2.47
C SER A 243 50.40 -26.79 3.85
N GLN A 244 49.87 -27.99 4.07
CA GLN A 244 49.38 -28.39 5.40
C GLN A 244 50.49 -28.31 6.46
N ALA A 245 51.74 -28.60 6.10
CA ALA A 245 52.89 -28.47 6.99
C ALA A 245 53.16 -27.01 7.37
N ASP A 246 53.02 -26.07 6.42
CA ASP A 246 53.19 -24.64 6.67
C ASP A 246 52.07 -24.08 7.56
N ILE A 247 50.85 -24.58 7.41
CA ILE A 247 49.70 -24.23 8.26
C ILE A 247 49.94 -24.72 9.69
N ASN A 248 50.39 -25.97 9.85
CA ASN A 248 50.71 -26.53 11.17
C ASN A 248 51.86 -25.78 11.84
N LYS A 249 52.81 -25.24 11.07
CA LYS A 249 53.89 -24.37 11.54
C LYS A 249 53.47 -22.90 11.70
N SER A 250 52.21 -22.57 11.43
CA SER A 250 51.67 -21.20 11.48
C SER A 250 52.54 -20.17 10.75
N VAL A 251 53.03 -20.55 9.56
CA VAL A 251 53.83 -19.64 8.71
C VAL A 251 53.00 -18.41 8.36
N ASP A 252 53.58 -17.23 8.55
CA ASP A 252 52.92 -15.96 8.28
C ASP A 252 52.51 -15.84 6.81
N MET A 253 51.37 -15.18 6.57
CA MET A 253 50.79 -15.04 5.24
C MET A 253 51.62 -14.11 4.34
N ILE A 254 52.30 -13.12 4.92
CA ILE A 254 53.22 -12.24 4.18
C ILE A 254 54.38 -13.07 3.60
N ALA A 255 54.97 -13.94 4.42
CA ALA A 255 56.01 -14.87 3.99
C ALA A 255 55.49 -15.86 2.94
N ALA A 256 54.23 -16.30 3.04
CA ALA A 256 53.62 -17.16 2.03
C ALA A 256 53.47 -16.47 0.66
N ARG A 257 53.01 -15.21 0.64
CA ARG A 257 52.92 -14.39 -0.59
C ARG A 257 54.28 -14.13 -1.21
N GLN A 258 55.31 -13.92 -0.39
CA GLN A 258 56.68 -13.77 -0.88
C GLN A 258 57.19 -15.07 -1.53
N ARG A 259 56.98 -16.22 -0.88
CA ARG A 259 57.32 -17.53 -1.45
C ARG A 259 56.56 -17.82 -2.75
N GLU A 260 55.29 -17.45 -2.83
CA GLU A 260 54.50 -17.56 -4.07
C GLU A 260 55.15 -16.75 -5.20
N ARG A 261 55.56 -15.51 -4.93
CA ARG A 261 56.22 -14.65 -5.90
C ARG A 261 57.56 -15.23 -6.34
N GLU A 262 58.37 -15.71 -5.40
CA GLU A 262 59.65 -16.36 -5.68
C GLU A 262 59.47 -17.64 -6.49
N TYR A 263 58.43 -18.43 -6.22
CA TYR A 263 58.10 -19.63 -7.00
C TYR A 263 57.86 -19.31 -8.47
N PHE A 264 56.99 -18.34 -8.77
CA PHE A 264 56.70 -17.98 -10.16
C PHE A 264 57.89 -17.30 -10.86
N GLN A 265 58.74 -16.57 -10.13
CA GLN A 265 59.94 -15.93 -10.69
C GLN A 265 61.06 -16.92 -11.00
N ASN A 266 61.25 -17.93 -10.14
CA ASN A 266 62.36 -18.88 -10.24
C ASN A 266 62.00 -20.15 -11.04
N SER A 267 60.71 -20.42 -11.26
CA SER A 267 60.27 -21.60 -12.01
C SER A 267 60.50 -21.41 -13.53
N PRO A 268 61.27 -22.30 -14.19
CA PRO A 268 61.67 -22.11 -15.59
C PRO A 268 60.48 -22.07 -16.57
N GLY A 269 59.41 -22.81 -16.30
CA GLY A 269 58.20 -22.84 -17.15
C GLY A 269 57.18 -21.73 -16.89
N TYR A 270 57.26 -21.01 -15.75
CA TYR A 270 56.26 -20.00 -15.37
C TYR A 270 56.82 -18.57 -15.31
N ARG A 271 58.13 -18.39 -15.49
CA ARG A 271 58.82 -17.10 -15.36
C ARG A 271 58.25 -16.01 -16.27
N HIS A 272 57.84 -16.35 -17.50
CA HIS A 272 57.23 -15.39 -18.42
C HIS A 272 55.81 -14.95 -17.98
N LEU A 273 55.13 -15.78 -17.20
CA LEU A 273 53.78 -15.53 -16.66
C LEU A 273 53.81 -14.90 -15.26
N ALA A 274 54.96 -14.80 -14.60
CA ALA A 274 55.09 -14.39 -13.20
C ALA A 274 54.41 -13.04 -12.86
N SER A 275 54.32 -12.12 -13.82
CA SER A 275 53.63 -10.82 -13.63
C SER A 275 52.11 -10.90 -13.60
N ARG A 276 51.52 -12.02 -14.06
CA ARG A 276 50.08 -12.28 -14.20
C ARG A 276 49.61 -13.42 -13.30
N MET A 277 50.43 -13.85 -12.35
CA MET A 277 50.15 -14.96 -11.44
C MET A 277 50.19 -14.50 -9.99
N GLY A 278 49.61 -15.32 -9.12
CA GLY A 278 49.61 -15.13 -7.68
C GLY A 278 48.34 -14.51 -7.09
N SER A 279 48.20 -14.71 -5.79
CA SER A 279 47.04 -14.29 -4.98
C SER A 279 46.82 -12.76 -4.98
N GLU A 280 47.89 -11.97 -4.96
CA GLU A 280 47.79 -10.51 -4.99
C GLU A 280 47.31 -9.97 -6.35
N TYR A 281 47.79 -10.58 -7.44
CA TYR A 281 47.34 -10.25 -8.79
C TYR A 281 45.87 -10.63 -8.97
N LEU A 282 45.47 -11.81 -8.50
CA LEU A 282 44.08 -12.27 -8.50
C LEU A 282 43.15 -11.26 -7.82
N GLY A 283 43.48 -10.83 -6.59
CA GLY A 283 42.68 -9.84 -5.87
C GLY A 283 42.52 -8.52 -6.64
N LYS A 284 43.61 -8.00 -7.23
CA LYS A 284 43.59 -6.77 -8.04
C LYS A 284 42.74 -6.90 -9.31
N VAL A 285 42.84 -8.03 -10.01
CA VAL A 285 42.05 -8.30 -11.22
C VAL A 285 40.57 -8.41 -10.88
N LEU A 286 40.21 -9.15 -9.84
CA LEU A 286 38.83 -9.31 -9.38
C LEU A 286 38.23 -7.97 -8.96
N SER A 287 38.97 -7.15 -8.21
CA SER A 287 38.52 -5.80 -7.81
C SER A 287 38.24 -4.91 -9.02
N LYS A 288 39.19 -4.82 -9.96
CA LYS A 288 39.04 -3.99 -11.16
C LYS A 288 37.88 -4.47 -12.05
N HIS A 289 37.71 -5.78 -12.17
CA HIS A 289 36.61 -6.34 -12.95
C HIS A 289 35.26 -6.09 -12.27
N LEU A 290 35.15 -6.32 -10.96
CA LEU A 290 33.95 -6.03 -10.19
C LEU A 290 33.56 -4.55 -10.31
N GLU A 291 34.51 -3.61 -10.21
CA GLU A 291 34.24 -2.19 -10.43
C GLU A 291 33.67 -1.89 -11.82
N THR A 292 34.19 -2.55 -12.85
CA THR A 292 33.75 -2.36 -14.24
C THR A 292 32.31 -2.86 -14.42
N VAL A 293 32.00 -4.02 -13.83
CA VAL A 293 30.64 -4.60 -13.84
C VAL A 293 29.67 -3.74 -13.04
N ILE A 294 30.07 -3.23 -11.86
CA ILE A 294 29.25 -2.29 -11.08
C ILE A 294 28.93 -1.05 -11.91
N LYS A 295 29.93 -0.43 -12.54
CA LYS A 295 29.75 0.78 -13.35
C LYS A 295 28.79 0.59 -14.52
N SER A 296 28.89 -0.54 -15.24
CA SER A 296 27.99 -0.81 -16.37
C SER A 296 26.55 -1.08 -15.94
N ARG A 297 26.35 -1.53 -14.70
CA ARG A 297 25.03 -1.89 -14.15
C ARG A 297 24.32 -0.78 -13.38
N ILE A 298 25.03 0.23 -12.88
CA ILE A 298 24.43 1.36 -12.13
C ILE A 298 23.20 1.98 -12.83
N PRO A 299 23.23 2.29 -14.14
CA PRO A 299 22.06 2.87 -14.80
C PRO A 299 20.83 1.95 -14.77
N GLY A 300 21.06 0.64 -14.90
CA GLY A 300 20.00 -0.37 -14.79
C GLY A 300 19.43 -0.46 -13.38
N LEU A 301 20.29 -0.40 -12.36
CA LEU A 301 19.89 -0.37 -10.95
C LEU A 301 19.08 0.89 -10.61
N GLN A 302 19.50 2.07 -11.08
CA GLN A 302 18.75 3.32 -10.89
C GLN A 302 17.33 3.23 -11.48
N SER A 303 17.22 2.69 -12.70
CA SER A 303 15.93 2.49 -13.36
C SER A 303 15.04 1.51 -12.59
N LEU A 304 15.60 0.39 -12.14
CA LEU A 304 14.88 -0.61 -11.33
C LEU A 304 14.37 0.00 -10.01
N ILE A 305 15.24 0.69 -9.27
CA ILE A 305 14.90 1.34 -8.00
C ILE A 305 13.81 2.39 -8.22
N SER A 306 13.95 3.25 -9.23
CA SER A 306 12.97 4.29 -9.52
C SER A 306 11.60 3.69 -9.87
N LYS A 307 11.59 2.62 -10.68
CA LYS A 307 10.36 1.89 -11.01
C LYS A 307 9.71 1.28 -9.77
N THR A 308 10.48 0.60 -8.92
CA THR A 308 9.97 -0.02 -7.70
C THR A 308 9.48 1.03 -6.70
N ILE A 309 10.13 2.20 -6.59
CA ILE A 309 9.65 3.31 -5.77
C ILE A 309 8.25 3.75 -6.22
N ILE A 310 8.04 3.95 -7.52
CA ILE A 310 6.74 4.36 -8.08
C ILE A 310 5.66 3.29 -7.80
N GLU A 311 5.99 2.00 -7.94
CA GLU A 311 5.08 0.90 -7.63
C GLU A 311 4.70 0.87 -6.15
N LEU A 312 5.68 1.01 -5.25
CA LEU A 312 5.45 1.05 -3.79
C LEU A 312 4.66 2.29 -3.37
N GLU A 313 4.93 3.46 -3.95
CA GLU A 313 4.18 4.70 -3.70
C GLU A 313 2.72 4.58 -4.16
N THR A 314 2.51 3.96 -5.33
CA THR A 314 1.15 3.72 -5.85
C THR A 314 0.38 2.76 -4.96
N GLU A 315 1.02 1.68 -4.48
CA GLU A 315 0.40 0.73 -3.55
C GLU A 315 0.10 1.37 -2.19
N LEU A 316 1.03 2.15 -1.63
CA LEU A 316 0.81 2.91 -0.40
C LEU A 316 -0.32 3.94 -0.55
N SER A 317 -0.40 4.62 -1.70
CA SER A 317 -1.49 5.55 -1.98
C SER A 317 -2.85 4.85 -2.02
N ARG A 318 -2.93 3.61 -2.51
CA ARG A 318 -4.17 2.81 -2.49
C ARG A 318 -4.54 2.35 -1.09
N LEU A 319 -3.55 2.00 -0.27
CA LEU A 319 -3.76 1.61 1.12
C LEU A 319 -4.12 2.81 1.99
N GLY A 320 -3.79 4.04 1.58
CA GLY A 320 -4.12 5.27 2.31
C GLY A 320 -2.99 5.74 3.24
N LYS A 321 -3.17 6.93 3.82
CA LYS A 321 -2.17 7.57 4.69
C LYS A 321 -2.05 6.84 6.04
N PRO A 322 -0.85 6.79 6.65
CA PRO A 322 -0.68 6.24 7.99
C PRO A 322 -1.47 7.07 9.01
N ILE A 323 -2.09 6.37 9.96
CA ILE A 323 -2.82 7.00 11.06
C ILE A 323 -1.81 7.65 12.00
N ALA A 324 -1.98 8.94 12.25
CA ALA A 324 -1.12 9.67 13.17
C ALA A 324 -1.27 9.13 14.61
N ALA A 325 -0.18 9.11 15.38
CA ALA A 325 -0.21 8.59 16.75
C ALA A 325 -0.94 9.53 17.72
N ASP A 326 -0.89 10.83 17.46
CA ASP A 326 -1.44 11.90 18.27
C ASP A 326 -2.96 12.07 18.08
N ALA A 327 -3.62 12.59 19.11
CA ALA A 327 -5.06 12.82 19.08
C ALA A 327 -5.46 13.85 18.00
N GLY A 328 -4.63 14.87 17.78
CA GLY A 328 -4.87 15.92 16.79
C GLY A 328 -4.84 15.39 15.36
N GLY A 329 -3.84 14.58 15.02
CA GLY A 329 -3.72 13.94 13.71
C GLY A 329 -4.84 12.94 13.43
N LYS A 330 -5.30 12.18 14.44
CA LYS A 330 -6.48 11.29 14.29
C LYS A 330 -7.75 12.08 14.03
N LEU A 331 -7.97 13.16 14.77
CA LEU A 331 -9.11 14.05 14.58
C LEU A 331 -9.09 14.67 13.18
N TYR A 332 -7.93 15.17 12.75
CA TYR A 332 -7.74 15.75 11.42
C TYR A 332 -8.08 14.75 10.31
N MET A 333 -7.61 13.50 10.42
CA MET A 333 -7.90 12.44 9.46
C MET A 333 -9.40 12.13 9.38
N ILE A 334 -10.08 12.00 10.53
CA ILE A 334 -11.54 11.78 10.54
C ILE A 334 -12.26 12.96 9.88
N MET A 335 -11.87 14.19 10.20
CA MET A 335 -12.46 15.40 9.59
C MET A 335 -12.21 15.47 8.08
N GLU A 336 -11.03 15.06 7.59
CA GLU A 336 -10.72 14.98 6.16
C GLU A 336 -11.66 14.01 5.45
N ILE A 337 -11.86 12.81 6.01
CA ILE A 337 -12.79 11.80 5.48
C ILE A 337 -14.24 12.33 5.47
N CYS A 338 -14.67 12.96 6.57
CA CYS A 338 -16.01 13.56 6.66
C CYS A 338 -16.22 14.68 5.65
N ARG A 339 -15.20 15.49 5.34
CA ARG A 339 -15.27 16.54 4.31
C ARG A 339 -15.44 15.95 2.91
N VAL A 340 -14.74 14.86 2.59
CA VAL A 340 -14.91 14.16 1.30
C VAL A 340 -16.32 13.63 1.16
N PHE A 341 -16.87 13.00 2.21
CA PHE A 341 -18.26 12.56 2.23
C PHE A 341 -19.25 13.73 2.07
N ASP A 342 -19.07 14.82 2.82
CA ASP A 342 -19.92 16.02 2.75
C ASP A 342 -19.90 16.66 1.36
N GLN A 343 -18.72 16.73 0.73
CA GLN A 343 -18.55 17.19 -0.65
C GLN A 343 -19.29 16.28 -1.65
N ASN A 344 -19.14 14.96 -1.53
CA ASN A 344 -19.86 13.99 -2.35
C ASN A 344 -21.38 14.11 -2.19
N PHE A 345 -21.87 14.32 -0.97
CA PHE A 345 -23.29 14.54 -0.71
C PHE A 345 -23.79 15.84 -1.35
N LYS A 346 -23.04 16.94 -1.23
CA LYS A 346 -23.35 18.23 -1.86
C LYS A 346 -23.42 18.13 -3.39
N GLU A 347 -22.51 17.40 -4.02
CA GLU A 347 -22.52 17.16 -5.48
C GLU A 347 -23.77 16.40 -5.95
N HIS A 348 -24.31 15.50 -5.13
CA HIS A 348 -25.58 14.85 -5.45
C HIS A 348 -26.79 15.79 -5.42
N LEU A 349 -26.74 16.82 -4.57
CA LEU A 349 -27.80 17.82 -4.44
C LEU A 349 -27.70 18.92 -5.51
N ASP A 350 -26.49 19.34 -5.87
CA ASP A 350 -26.24 20.46 -6.79
C ASP A 350 -26.40 20.10 -8.28
N GLY A 351 -26.74 18.85 -8.59
CA GLY A 351 -27.12 18.41 -9.94
C GLY A 351 -25.97 17.94 -10.84
N THR A 352 -24.73 17.91 -10.33
CA THR A 352 -23.64 17.16 -11.00
C THR A 352 -23.91 15.66 -11.03
N ARG A 353 -24.79 15.16 -10.14
CA ARG A 353 -25.31 13.78 -10.13
C ARG A 353 -26.85 13.77 -10.01
N SER A 354 -27.49 12.62 -10.26
CA SER A 354 -28.95 12.45 -10.43
C SER A 354 -29.82 12.57 -9.16
N GLY A 355 -29.32 13.22 -8.09
CA GLY A 355 -30.06 13.33 -6.82
C GLY A 355 -31.12 14.44 -6.83
N GLY A 356 -30.76 15.62 -7.31
CA GLY A 356 -31.66 16.79 -7.36
C GLY A 356 -32.91 16.57 -8.22
N ASP A 357 -32.78 15.90 -9.37
CA ASP A 357 -33.89 15.61 -10.29
C ASP A 357 -35.02 14.81 -9.62
N LYS A 358 -34.69 13.85 -8.77
CA LYS A 358 -35.68 13.08 -8.01
C LYS A 358 -36.52 13.96 -7.08
N ILE A 359 -35.88 14.96 -6.46
CA ILE A 359 -36.56 15.91 -5.57
C ILE A 359 -37.53 16.77 -6.40
N TYR A 360 -37.11 17.26 -7.57
CA TYR A 360 -38.00 17.96 -8.49
C TYR A 360 -39.18 17.09 -8.93
N GLY A 361 -38.95 15.79 -9.19
CA GLY A 361 -40.02 14.84 -9.50
C GLY A 361 -41.10 14.73 -8.41
N VAL A 362 -40.74 14.89 -7.12
CA VAL A 362 -41.73 14.94 -6.03
C VAL A 362 -42.58 16.21 -6.13
N PHE A 363 -41.95 17.36 -6.37
CA PHE A 363 -42.64 18.65 -6.38
C PHE A 363 -43.48 18.90 -7.63
N ASP A 364 -43.00 18.50 -8.81
CA ASP A 364 -43.68 18.77 -10.08
C ASP A 364 -44.70 17.69 -10.47
N ASN A 365 -44.49 16.44 -10.06
CA ASN A 365 -45.34 15.32 -10.44
C ASN A 365 -46.17 14.77 -9.27
N GLN A 366 -45.53 14.38 -8.16
CA GLN A 366 -46.21 13.64 -7.09
C GLN A 366 -47.16 14.52 -6.27
N LEU A 367 -46.70 15.68 -5.79
CA LEU A 367 -47.52 16.60 -4.99
C LEU A 367 -48.75 17.09 -5.79
N PRO A 368 -48.61 17.57 -7.05
CA PRO A 368 -49.76 18.04 -7.82
C PRO A 368 -50.73 16.92 -8.18
N ALA A 369 -50.23 15.71 -8.46
CA ALA A 369 -51.09 14.55 -8.67
C ALA A 369 -51.87 14.18 -7.40
N SER A 370 -51.24 14.26 -6.23
CA SER A 370 -51.87 13.97 -4.93
C SER A 370 -52.93 15.00 -4.57
N LEU A 371 -52.70 16.29 -4.83
CA LEU A 371 -53.71 17.34 -4.65
C LEU A 371 -54.93 17.15 -5.57
N LYS A 372 -54.71 16.76 -6.84
CA LYS A 372 -55.80 16.47 -7.79
C LYS A 372 -56.67 15.27 -7.37
N ARG A 373 -56.12 14.31 -6.62
CA ARG A 373 -56.84 13.11 -6.15
C ARG A 373 -57.80 13.37 -5.00
N LEU A 374 -57.72 14.53 -4.33
CA LEU A 374 -58.58 14.84 -3.18
C LEU A 374 -60.07 15.02 -3.54
N HIS A 375 -60.41 15.12 -4.84
CA HIS A 375 -61.79 15.20 -5.35
C HIS A 375 -62.69 16.15 -4.52
N PHE A 376 -62.29 17.41 -4.40
CA PHE A 376 -63.03 18.42 -3.64
C PHE A 376 -64.50 18.54 -4.07
N ASP A 377 -64.82 18.25 -5.33
CA ASP A 377 -66.20 18.21 -5.86
C ASP A 377 -67.11 17.23 -5.11
N LYS A 378 -66.56 16.09 -4.65
CA LYS A 378 -67.31 15.10 -3.87
C LYS A 378 -67.49 15.52 -2.42
N GLN A 379 -66.50 16.21 -1.85
CA GLN A 379 -66.58 16.76 -0.49
C GLN A 379 -67.54 17.94 -0.42
N LEU A 380 -67.63 18.74 -1.48
CA LEU A 380 -68.56 19.87 -1.61
C LEU A 380 -69.86 19.46 -2.31
N SER A 381 -70.33 18.22 -2.09
CA SER A 381 -71.62 17.75 -2.59
C SER A 381 -72.77 18.58 -2.00
N MET A 382 -73.88 18.68 -2.73
CA MET A 382 -75.05 19.47 -2.32
C MET A 382 -75.55 19.09 -0.92
N ASP A 383 -75.56 17.79 -0.60
CA ASP A 383 -76.00 17.30 0.70
C ASP A 383 -75.06 17.73 1.83
N ASN A 384 -73.75 17.69 1.60
CA ASN A 384 -72.77 18.09 2.61
C ASN A 384 -72.74 19.62 2.81
N VAL A 385 -72.86 20.38 1.72
CA VAL A 385 -72.97 21.84 1.76
C VAL A 385 -74.23 22.26 2.51
N ARG A 386 -75.38 21.65 2.22
CA ARG A 386 -76.64 21.89 2.94
C ARG A 386 -76.49 21.60 4.43
N LYS A 387 -75.94 20.44 4.77
CA LYS A 387 -75.73 20.02 6.16
C LYS A 387 -74.85 21.03 6.92
N LEU A 388 -73.66 21.33 6.41
CA LEU A 388 -72.68 22.17 7.10
C LEU A 388 -73.11 23.63 7.23
N ILE A 389 -73.84 24.18 6.25
CA ILE A 389 -74.39 25.54 6.33
C ILE A 389 -75.52 25.59 7.35
N THR A 390 -76.47 24.64 7.28
CA THR A 390 -77.60 24.61 8.22
C THR A 390 -77.13 24.41 9.67
N GLU A 391 -76.12 23.55 9.88
CA GLU A 391 -75.47 23.34 11.19
C GLU A 391 -74.66 24.56 11.67
N ALA A 392 -74.16 25.39 10.76
CA ALA A 392 -73.43 26.61 11.11
C ALA A 392 -74.37 27.77 11.44
N ASP A 393 -75.53 27.86 10.78
CA ASP A 393 -76.53 28.91 10.99
C ASP A 393 -77.40 28.67 12.24
N GLY A 394 -77.57 27.41 12.66
CA GLY A 394 -78.28 27.07 13.89
C GLY A 394 -79.77 27.49 13.86
N TYR A 395 -80.30 27.92 15.01
CA TYR A 395 -81.74 28.25 15.15
C TYR A 395 -82.10 29.67 14.67
N GLN A 396 -81.12 30.51 14.34
CA GLN A 396 -81.30 31.89 13.89
C GLN A 396 -80.66 32.08 12.51
N PRO A 397 -81.45 32.03 11.42
CA PRO A 397 -80.97 32.39 10.10
C PRO A 397 -80.57 33.87 10.12
N HIS A 398 -79.27 34.16 10.03
CA HIS A 398 -78.79 35.54 10.05
C HIS A 398 -79.28 36.27 8.78
N LEU A 399 -79.69 37.54 8.93
CA LEU A 399 -80.08 38.42 7.80
C LEU A 399 -78.89 38.77 6.87
N ILE A 400 -77.68 38.37 7.25
CA ILE A 400 -76.40 38.62 6.58
C ILE A 400 -75.79 37.25 6.24
N ALA A 401 -75.04 37.16 5.12
CA ALA A 401 -74.47 35.91 4.59
C ALA A 401 -73.82 35.01 5.66
N PRO A 402 -73.98 33.67 5.59
CA PRO A 402 -73.59 32.71 6.62
C PRO A 402 -72.07 32.49 6.66
N GLU A 403 -71.35 33.47 7.22
CA GLU A 403 -69.89 33.50 7.30
C GLU A 403 -69.30 32.22 7.93
N GLN A 404 -69.95 31.72 8.97
CA GLN A 404 -69.53 30.52 9.69
C GLN A 404 -69.65 29.24 8.85
N GLY A 405 -70.65 29.16 7.96
CA GLY A 405 -70.84 28.05 7.05
C GLY A 405 -69.72 27.97 6.01
N TYR A 406 -69.36 29.11 5.42
CA TYR A 406 -68.21 29.20 4.50
C TYR A 406 -66.90 28.81 5.19
N ARG A 407 -66.65 29.30 6.41
CA ARG A 407 -65.47 28.93 7.20
C ARG A 407 -65.35 27.41 7.39
N ARG A 408 -66.41 26.76 7.88
CA ARG A 408 -66.41 25.30 8.11
C ARG A 408 -66.23 24.49 6.83
N LEU A 409 -66.83 24.92 5.72
CA LEU A 409 -66.67 24.25 4.43
C LEU A 409 -65.23 24.34 3.91
N ILE A 410 -64.62 25.51 4.03
CA ILE A 410 -63.23 25.74 3.62
C ILE A 410 -62.28 24.95 4.52
N GLU A 411 -62.46 25.00 5.84
CA GLU A 411 -61.69 24.23 6.81
C GLU A 411 -61.76 22.72 6.53
N SER A 412 -62.98 22.17 6.36
CA SER A 412 -63.18 20.75 6.05
C SER A 412 -62.49 20.32 4.76
N SER A 413 -62.35 21.22 3.78
CA SER A 413 -61.70 20.91 2.50
C SER A 413 -60.17 21.02 2.63
N LEU A 414 -59.66 22.10 3.23
CA LEU A 414 -58.22 22.38 3.32
C LEU A 414 -57.49 21.47 4.33
N VAL A 415 -58.16 20.98 5.38
CA VAL A 415 -57.57 20.00 6.30
C VAL A 415 -57.10 18.73 5.57
N THR A 416 -57.79 18.34 4.48
CA THR A 416 -57.40 17.15 3.69
C THR A 416 -56.08 17.32 2.92
N VAL A 417 -55.63 18.57 2.73
CA VAL A 417 -54.34 18.89 2.08
C VAL A 417 -53.14 18.54 2.97
N LYS A 418 -53.33 18.42 4.30
CA LYS A 418 -52.28 18.00 5.23
C LYS A 418 -51.68 16.64 4.87
N GLY A 419 -52.51 15.69 4.42
CA GLY A 419 -52.05 14.35 4.02
C GLY A 419 -51.04 14.38 2.85
N PRO A 420 -51.39 14.96 1.69
CA PRO A 420 -50.45 15.15 0.58
C PRO A 420 -49.20 15.96 0.94
N ALA A 421 -49.33 16.96 1.82
CA ALA A 421 -48.20 17.77 2.27
C ALA A 421 -47.20 16.95 3.11
N GLU A 422 -47.70 16.14 4.04
CA GLU A 422 -46.90 15.20 4.84
C GLU A 422 -46.24 14.14 3.95
N ALA A 423 -46.98 13.59 2.97
CA ALA A 423 -46.42 12.62 2.04
C ALA A 423 -45.26 13.21 1.20
N ALA A 424 -45.33 14.49 0.84
CA ALA A 424 -44.24 15.17 0.13
C ALA A 424 -42.98 15.36 1.01
N VAL A 425 -43.16 15.72 2.28
CA VAL A 425 -42.08 15.80 3.29
C VAL A 425 -41.38 14.45 3.40
N ASP A 426 -42.15 13.37 3.54
CA ASP A 426 -41.62 12.01 3.71
C ASP A 426 -40.93 11.48 2.45
N ALA A 427 -41.47 11.80 1.27
CA ALA A 427 -40.86 11.42 0.00
C ALA A 427 -39.48 12.08 -0.19
N VAL A 428 -39.34 13.36 0.14
CA VAL A 428 -38.04 14.06 0.07
C VAL A 428 -37.05 13.50 1.08
N HIS A 429 -37.49 13.22 2.31
CA HIS A 429 -36.65 12.58 3.34
C HIS A 429 -36.10 11.23 2.88
N ALA A 430 -36.94 10.39 2.27
CA ALA A 430 -36.52 9.09 1.74
C ALA A 430 -35.45 9.24 0.63
N ILE A 431 -35.57 10.26 -0.23
CA ILE A 431 -34.57 10.56 -1.25
C ILE A 431 -33.26 11.01 -0.60
N LEU A 432 -33.29 11.91 0.38
CA LEU A 432 -32.09 12.38 1.08
C LEU A 432 -31.36 11.22 1.78
N LYS A 433 -32.10 10.26 2.36
CA LYS A 433 -31.53 9.02 2.90
C LYS A 433 -30.83 8.17 1.84
N ASP A 434 -31.43 7.97 0.67
CA ASP A 434 -30.80 7.25 -0.45
C ASP A 434 -29.48 7.93 -0.89
N LEU A 435 -29.46 9.27 -0.90
CA LEU A 435 -28.25 10.03 -1.25
C LEU A 435 -27.13 9.87 -0.23
N ILE A 436 -27.42 9.80 1.06
CA ILE A 436 -26.40 9.50 2.09
C ILE A 436 -25.75 8.15 1.82
N HIS A 437 -26.56 7.10 1.56
CA HIS A 437 -26.03 5.76 1.31
C HIS A 437 -25.14 5.72 0.06
N LYS A 438 -25.50 6.46 -0.99
CA LYS A 438 -24.69 6.60 -2.21
C LYS A 438 -23.38 7.33 -1.96
N ALA A 439 -23.43 8.49 -1.31
CA ALA A 439 -22.24 9.26 -0.96
C ALA A 439 -21.27 8.45 -0.06
N MET A 440 -21.80 7.64 0.86
CA MET A 440 -21.00 6.71 1.66
C MET A 440 -20.35 5.60 0.81
N GLY A 441 -21.04 5.07 -0.19
CA GLY A 441 -20.52 4.00 -1.05
C GLY A 441 -19.39 4.44 -1.99
N GLU A 442 -19.41 5.72 -2.38
CA GLU A 442 -18.42 6.34 -3.28
C GLU A 442 -17.17 6.84 -2.54
N THR A 443 -17.29 7.14 -1.26
CA THR A 443 -16.14 7.53 -0.42
C THR A 443 -15.29 6.30 -0.10
N MET A 444 -14.14 6.16 -0.75
CA MET A 444 -13.29 4.96 -0.64
C MET A 444 -12.68 4.80 0.75
N GLU A 445 -12.37 5.91 1.42
CA GLU A 445 -11.80 5.95 2.76
C GLU A 445 -12.76 5.38 3.80
N LEU A 446 -14.08 5.56 3.62
CA LEU A 446 -15.09 4.95 4.49
C LEU A 446 -15.20 3.43 4.32
N LYS A 447 -14.63 2.84 3.26
CA LYS A 447 -14.53 1.37 3.14
C LYS A 447 -13.39 0.82 4.00
N GLN A 448 -12.36 1.61 4.27
CA GLN A 448 -11.21 1.22 5.07
C GLN A 448 -11.51 1.25 6.58
N TYR A 449 -12.47 2.07 7.01
CA TYR A 449 -12.84 2.27 8.41
C TYR A 449 -14.32 1.93 8.67
N PRO A 450 -14.66 0.65 8.93
CA PRO A 450 -16.04 0.22 9.12
C PRO A 450 -16.74 0.90 10.29
N THR A 451 -16.06 1.11 11.42
CA THR A 451 -16.68 1.74 12.59
C THR A 451 -17.01 3.21 12.32
N LEU A 452 -16.08 3.96 11.71
CA LEU A 452 -16.34 5.34 11.29
C LEU A 452 -17.51 5.42 10.30
N ARG A 453 -17.59 4.49 9.35
CA ARG A 453 -18.69 4.44 8.37
C ARG A 453 -20.05 4.29 9.03
N VAL A 454 -20.16 3.43 10.04
CA VAL A 454 -21.42 3.21 10.77
C VAL A 454 -21.77 4.43 11.62
N GLU A 455 -20.83 4.97 12.40
CA GLU A 455 -21.11 6.16 13.24
C GLU A 455 -21.48 7.38 12.39
N LEU A 456 -20.73 7.64 11.30
CA LEU A 456 -21.01 8.76 10.40
C LEU A 456 -22.38 8.61 9.73
N GLY A 457 -22.71 7.41 9.25
CA GLY A 457 -24.01 7.13 8.62
C GLY A 457 -25.18 7.32 9.59
N ASN A 458 -25.05 6.82 10.82
CA ASN A 458 -26.06 6.99 11.86
C ASN A 458 -26.26 8.46 12.22
N ALA A 459 -25.17 9.20 12.42
CA ALA A 459 -25.23 10.63 12.74
C ALA A 459 -25.88 11.45 11.61
N ALA A 460 -25.55 11.16 10.35
CA ALA A 460 -26.15 11.84 9.21
C ALA A 460 -27.66 11.52 9.08
N ILE A 461 -28.08 10.27 9.30
CA ILE A 461 -29.49 9.87 9.29
C ILE A 461 -30.26 10.53 10.44
N GLU A 462 -29.68 10.59 11.64
CA GLU A 462 -30.31 11.24 12.80
C GLU A 462 -30.49 12.76 12.59
N SER A 463 -29.51 13.42 11.98
CA SER A 463 -29.65 14.82 11.56
C SER A 463 -30.80 15.01 10.58
N LEU A 464 -30.96 14.11 9.59
CA LEU A 464 -32.08 14.17 8.65
C LEU A 464 -33.45 13.95 9.32
N GLU A 465 -33.57 13.05 10.30
CA GLU A 465 -34.83 12.85 11.03
C GLU A 465 -35.26 14.13 11.76
N ARG A 466 -34.32 14.83 12.41
CA ARG A 466 -34.60 16.12 13.06
C ARG A 466 -35.08 17.18 12.05
N MET A 467 -34.43 17.26 10.89
CA MET A 467 -34.82 18.18 9.81
C MET A 467 -36.20 17.83 9.21
N ARG A 468 -36.52 16.54 9.09
CA ARG A 468 -37.83 16.05 8.65
C ARG A 468 -38.93 16.49 9.61
N ASP A 469 -38.74 16.32 10.92
CA ASP A 469 -39.74 16.68 11.93
C ASP A 469 -40.00 18.20 11.96
N GLU A 470 -38.95 19.01 11.82
CA GLU A 470 -39.08 20.46 11.67
C GLU A 470 -39.81 20.85 10.38
N SER A 471 -39.44 20.24 9.26
CA SER A 471 -40.10 20.46 7.97
C SER A 471 -41.56 20.05 7.96
N LYS A 472 -41.91 18.93 8.62
CA LYS A 472 -43.29 18.47 8.78
C LYS A 472 -44.10 19.50 9.56
N ARG A 473 -43.60 19.97 10.70
CA ARG A 473 -44.27 21.01 11.50
C ARG A 473 -44.47 22.30 10.70
N ALA A 474 -43.42 22.82 10.06
CA ALA A 474 -43.51 24.05 9.28
C ALA A 474 -44.47 23.93 8.10
N THR A 475 -44.45 22.80 7.39
CA THR A 475 -45.31 22.56 6.22
C THR A 475 -46.78 22.41 6.62
N LEU A 476 -47.06 21.71 7.72
CA LEU A 476 -48.43 21.59 8.24
C LEU A 476 -48.95 22.93 8.74
N GLN A 477 -48.12 23.73 9.41
CA GLN A 477 -48.47 25.08 9.84
C GLN A 477 -48.83 25.99 8.65
N LEU A 478 -48.13 25.88 7.52
CA LEU A 478 -48.49 26.63 6.31
C LEU A 478 -49.91 26.28 5.83
N VAL A 479 -50.29 25.01 5.87
CA VAL A 479 -51.66 24.58 5.51
C VAL A 479 -52.67 25.09 6.55
N GLU A 480 -52.32 25.06 7.85
CA GLU A 480 -53.16 25.57 8.94
C GLU A 480 -53.47 27.05 8.80
N MET A 481 -52.46 27.85 8.46
CA MET A 481 -52.61 29.29 8.26
C MET A 481 -53.66 29.64 7.19
N GLU A 482 -53.75 28.85 6.12
CA GLU A 482 -54.66 29.12 4.99
C GLU A 482 -56.16 28.97 5.36
N TYR A 483 -56.49 28.16 6.36
CA TYR A 483 -57.88 27.98 6.79
C TYR A 483 -58.22 28.65 8.13
N CYS A 484 -57.22 29.10 8.90
CA CYS A 484 -57.45 29.82 10.16
C CYS A 484 -57.97 31.25 9.95
N TYR A 485 -57.60 31.92 8.85
CA TYR A 485 -57.99 33.30 8.59
C TYR A 485 -58.44 33.50 7.14
N LEU A 486 -59.72 33.85 6.97
CA LEU A 486 -60.28 34.29 5.70
C LEU A 486 -60.27 35.81 5.63
N THR A 487 -59.77 36.36 4.52
CA THR A 487 -59.70 37.81 4.37
C THR A 487 -61.09 38.43 4.23
N VAL A 488 -61.26 39.64 4.74
CA VAL A 488 -62.51 40.42 4.56
C VAL A 488 -62.82 40.62 3.07
N GLU A 489 -61.79 40.65 2.23
CA GLU A 489 -61.93 40.75 0.77
C GLU A 489 -62.60 39.53 0.15
N PHE A 490 -62.38 38.32 0.68
CA PHE A 490 -63.10 37.12 0.25
C PHE A 490 -64.61 37.29 0.42
N PHE A 491 -65.06 37.75 1.59
CA PHE A 491 -66.48 37.98 1.87
C PHE A 491 -67.08 39.14 1.08
N ARG A 492 -66.29 40.18 0.76
CA ARG A 492 -66.74 41.29 -0.10
C ARG A 492 -66.92 40.89 -1.56
N LYS A 493 -66.19 39.88 -2.04
CA LYS A 493 -66.27 39.35 -3.40
C LYS A 493 -67.36 38.29 -3.58
N LEU A 494 -68.06 37.91 -2.50
CA LEU A 494 -69.23 37.04 -2.62
C LEU A 494 -70.28 37.71 -3.52
N PRO A 495 -70.88 36.98 -4.47
CA PRO A 495 -71.94 37.54 -5.31
C PRO A 495 -73.06 38.10 -4.41
N GLN A 496 -73.27 39.42 -4.44
CA GLN A 496 -74.43 40.02 -3.79
C GLN A 496 -75.67 39.57 -4.58
N ASP A 497 -76.65 38.99 -3.90
CA ASP A 497 -77.97 38.76 -4.49
C ASP A 497 -78.58 40.13 -4.76
N VAL A 498 -78.38 40.65 -5.97
CA VAL A 498 -79.24 41.69 -6.51
C VAL A 498 -80.55 41.00 -6.84
N ASP A 499 -81.42 40.92 -5.85
CA ASP A 499 -82.83 40.62 -6.06
C ASP A 499 -83.35 41.61 -7.11
N LYS A 500 -83.46 41.16 -8.35
CA LYS A 500 -84.34 41.79 -9.33
C LYS A 500 -85.77 41.51 -8.87
N GLY A 501 -86.29 42.38 -8.01
CA GLY A 501 -87.72 42.57 -7.68
C GLY A 501 -88.66 41.40 -7.97
N GLY A 502 -88.54 40.32 -7.20
CA GLY A 502 -89.47 39.18 -7.23
C GLY A 502 -90.47 39.22 -6.07
N ASN A 503 -91.71 38.80 -6.32
CA ASN A 503 -92.89 38.95 -5.45
C ASN A 503 -92.72 38.52 -3.97
N PRO A 504 -93.46 39.14 -3.03
CA PRO A 504 -93.32 38.95 -1.59
C PRO A 504 -94.02 37.69 -1.03
N THR A 505 -94.11 36.61 -1.83
CA THR A 505 -94.80 35.37 -1.45
C THR A 505 -93.88 34.16 -1.23
N HIS A 506 -92.56 34.29 -1.37
CA HIS A 506 -91.65 33.20 -0.98
C HIS A 506 -91.36 33.24 0.52
N SER A 507 -91.67 32.13 1.20
CA SER A 507 -91.41 31.92 2.63
C SER A 507 -89.93 32.15 2.95
N ILE A 508 -89.62 32.67 4.14
CA ILE A 508 -88.25 32.77 4.68
C ILE A 508 -87.51 31.41 4.63
N PHE A 509 -88.25 30.30 4.60
CA PHE A 509 -87.73 28.94 4.43
C PHE A 509 -87.26 28.58 3.01
N ASP A 510 -87.60 29.35 1.97
CA ASP A 510 -87.12 29.15 0.59
C ASP A 510 -85.71 29.73 0.33
N ARG A 511 -85.09 30.35 1.34
CA ARG A 511 -83.78 31.03 1.22
C ARG A 511 -82.61 30.06 1.00
N TYR A 512 -82.74 28.78 1.39
CA TYR A 512 -81.78 27.71 1.05
C TYR A 512 -82.15 27.01 -0.26
N HIS A 513 -82.55 27.77 -1.28
CA HIS A 513 -82.83 27.21 -2.59
C HIS A 513 -81.60 26.47 -3.12
N ASP A 514 -81.82 25.39 -3.87
CA ASP A 514 -80.71 24.57 -4.42
C ASP A 514 -79.76 25.40 -5.30
N SER A 515 -80.22 26.52 -5.86
CA SER A 515 -79.39 27.48 -6.58
C SER A 515 -78.39 28.22 -5.69
N TYR A 516 -78.80 28.61 -4.47
CA TYR A 516 -77.97 29.30 -3.49
C TYR A 516 -76.88 28.35 -2.95
N LEU A 517 -77.27 27.16 -2.50
CA LEU A 517 -76.33 26.15 -1.99
C LEU A 517 -75.31 25.72 -3.06
N ARG A 518 -75.73 25.60 -4.33
CA ARG A 518 -74.84 25.30 -5.45
C ARG A 518 -73.82 26.43 -5.69
N ARG A 519 -74.23 27.69 -5.53
CA ARG A 519 -73.34 28.86 -5.64
C ARG A 519 -72.35 28.95 -4.47
N VAL A 520 -72.77 28.59 -3.26
CA VAL A 520 -71.87 28.48 -2.10
C VAL A 520 -70.79 27.43 -2.39
N GLY A 521 -71.19 26.24 -2.81
CA GLY A 521 -70.27 25.16 -3.17
C GLY A 521 -69.27 25.54 -4.27
N SER A 522 -69.73 26.19 -5.34
CA SER A 522 -68.85 26.64 -6.43
C SER A 522 -67.86 27.73 -5.99
N THR A 523 -68.29 28.63 -5.12
CA THR A 523 -67.44 29.72 -4.59
C THR A 523 -66.37 29.17 -3.66
N VAL A 524 -66.74 28.26 -2.75
CA VAL A 524 -65.79 27.57 -1.87
C VAL A 524 -64.80 26.75 -2.70
N LEU A 525 -65.27 26.02 -3.71
CA LEU A 525 -64.41 25.24 -4.60
C LEU A 525 -63.40 26.13 -5.34
N SER A 526 -63.83 27.29 -5.85
CA SER A 526 -62.94 28.26 -6.50
C SER A 526 -61.85 28.77 -5.54
N TYR A 527 -62.22 29.08 -4.30
CA TYR A 527 -61.27 29.51 -3.28
C TYR A 527 -60.29 28.40 -2.88
N VAL A 528 -60.78 27.19 -2.63
CA VAL A 528 -59.94 26.02 -2.31
C VAL A 528 -58.95 25.73 -3.44
N ASN A 529 -59.38 25.82 -4.70
CA ASN A 529 -58.48 25.66 -5.85
C ASN A 529 -57.40 26.74 -5.93
N MET A 530 -57.75 28.00 -5.62
CA MET A 530 -56.78 29.10 -5.55
C MET A 530 -55.75 28.86 -4.43
N VAL A 531 -56.20 28.47 -3.23
CA VAL A 531 -55.31 28.13 -2.11
C VAL A 531 -54.42 26.95 -2.44
N CYS A 532 -54.96 25.88 -3.04
CA CYS A 532 -54.18 24.73 -3.51
C CYS A 532 -53.11 25.13 -4.53
N ALA A 533 -53.39 26.09 -5.42
CA ALA A 533 -52.40 26.63 -6.34
C ALA A 533 -51.27 27.40 -5.61
N SER A 534 -51.61 28.17 -4.57
CA SER A 534 -50.62 28.82 -3.70
C SER A 534 -49.77 27.80 -2.94
N LEU A 535 -50.41 26.82 -2.29
CA LEU A 535 -49.77 25.75 -1.52
C LEU A 535 -48.84 24.89 -2.38
N ARG A 536 -49.17 24.68 -3.67
CA ARG A 536 -48.28 24.00 -4.62
C ARG A 536 -46.92 24.70 -4.77
N HIS A 537 -46.84 26.01 -4.52
CA HIS A 537 -45.58 26.75 -4.53
C HIS A 537 -44.97 26.91 -3.14
N SER A 538 -45.78 27.06 -2.09
CA SER A 538 -45.30 27.30 -0.73
C SER A 538 -44.78 26.03 -0.04
N ILE A 539 -45.43 24.87 -0.25
CA ILE A 539 -45.02 23.60 0.35
C ILE A 539 -43.61 23.18 -0.10
N PRO A 540 -43.27 23.16 -1.41
CA PRO A 540 -41.90 22.85 -1.83
C PRO A 540 -40.85 23.79 -1.23
N LYS A 541 -41.15 25.09 -1.13
CA LYS A 541 -40.23 26.08 -0.53
C LYS A 541 -39.95 25.77 0.94
N SER A 542 -40.97 25.40 1.71
CA SER A 542 -40.83 24.97 3.10
C SER A 542 -39.94 23.73 3.22
N ILE A 543 -40.20 22.70 2.40
CA ILE A 543 -39.44 21.45 2.40
C ILE A 543 -37.98 21.70 2.00
N VAL A 544 -37.76 22.48 0.94
CA VAL A 544 -36.41 22.83 0.49
C VAL A 544 -35.67 23.63 1.56
N TYR A 545 -36.33 24.60 2.20
CA TYR A 545 -35.69 25.40 3.25
C TYR A 545 -35.32 24.55 4.46
N CYS A 546 -36.26 23.78 5.01
CA CYS A 546 -36.07 23.07 6.28
C CYS A 546 -35.30 21.74 6.13
N GLN A 547 -35.37 21.06 4.98
CA GLN A 547 -34.68 19.78 4.78
C GLN A 547 -33.50 19.90 3.82
N VAL A 548 -33.73 20.31 2.58
CA VAL A 548 -32.70 20.20 1.52
C VAL A 548 -31.55 21.17 1.77
N ARG A 549 -31.87 22.44 2.08
CA ARG A 549 -30.88 23.47 2.33
C ARG A 549 -30.18 23.29 3.67
N GLU A 550 -30.92 22.91 4.71
CA GLU A 550 -30.33 22.64 6.03
C GLU A 550 -29.47 21.36 6.02
N SER A 551 -29.90 20.29 5.34
CA SER A 551 -29.03 19.11 5.15
C SER A 551 -27.77 19.45 4.36
N LYS A 552 -27.83 20.34 3.36
CA LYS A 552 -26.63 20.81 2.66
C LYS A 552 -25.66 21.58 3.59
N ARG A 553 -26.18 22.30 4.59
CA ARG A 553 -25.38 23.18 5.45
C ARG A 553 -24.83 22.50 6.69
N SER A 554 -25.66 21.72 7.35
CA SER A 554 -25.49 21.38 8.77
C SER A 554 -25.59 19.87 9.04
N LEU A 555 -25.48 19.01 8.00
CA LEU A 555 -25.64 17.56 8.13
C LEU A 555 -24.76 16.96 9.23
N LEU A 556 -23.51 17.42 9.30
CA LEU A 556 -22.46 16.87 10.17
C LEU A 556 -22.10 17.77 11.35
N ASP A 557 -22.75 18.91 11.54
CA ASP A 557 -22.38 19.86 12.62
C ASP A 557 -22.49 19.23 14.01
N PHE A 558 -23.54 18.44 14.21
CA PHE A 558 -23.72 17.67 15.44
C PHE A 558 -22.62 16.63 15.61
N PHE A 559 -22.30 15.89 14.54
CA PHE A 559 -21.23 14.89 14.55
C PHE A 559 -19.86 15.52 14.86
N PHE A 560 -19.53 16.68 14.27
CA PHE A 560 -18.30 17.41 14.58
C PHE A 560 -18.23 17.88 16.03
N THR A 561 -19.37 18.30 16.59
CA THR A 561 -19.47 18.68 18.00
C THR A 561 -19.23 17.49 18.93
N GLU A 562 -19.76 16.31 18.59
CA GLU A 562 -19.51 15.07 19.33
C GLU A 562 -18.06 14.59 19.18
N LEU A 563 -17.51 14.67 17.97
CA LEU A 563 -16.13 14.27 17.68
C LEU A 563 -15.12 15.08 18.49
N GLY A 564 -15.37 16.39 18.67
CA GLY A 564 -14.54 17.26 19.50
C GLY A 564 -14.57 16.93 21.00
N ARG A 565 -15.56 16.15 21.47
CA ARG A 565 -15.65 15.69 22.86
C ARG A 565 -15.03 14.31 23.07
N LYS A 566 -14.70 13.57 22.01
CA LYS A 566 -14.19 12.20 22.11
C LYS A 566 -12.73 12.17 22.52
N GLU A 567 -12.39 11.24 23.42
CA GLU A 567 -11.00 11.01 23.84
C GLU A 567 -10.20 10.24 22.77
N THR A 568 -8.87 10.27 22.87
CA THR A 568 -7.96 9.60 21.91
C THR A 568 -8.24 8.12 21.70
N LYS A 569 -8.68 7.40 22.75
CA LYS A 569 -9.05 5.97 22.66
C LYS A 569 -10.32 5.76 21.83
N GLN A 570 -11.28 6.66 21.93
CA GLN A 570 -12.53 6.61 21.18
C GLN A 570 -12.29 7.00 19.71
N LEU A 571 -11.45 8.01 19.46
CA LEU A 571 -11.01 8.37 18.10
C LEU A 571 -10.23 7.23 17.43
N ALA A 572 -9.40 6.50 18.18
CA ALA A 572 -8.70 5.32 17.66
C ALA A 572 -9.66 4.18 17.30
N LYS A 573 -10.75 4.01 18.06
CA LYS A 573 -11.78 3.00 17.75
C LYS A 573 -12.55 3.32 16.46
N LEU A 574 -12.67 4.61 16.11
CA LEU A 574 -13.27 5.02 14.83
C LEU A 574 -12.38 4.69 13.63
N LEU A 575 -11.06 4.73 13.83
CA LEU A 575 -10.06 4.41 12.81
C LEU A 575 -9.61 2.94 12.95
N ASP A 576 -10.58 2.03 13.03
CA ASP A 576 -10.35 0.59 13.13
C ASP A 576 -9.95 -0.01 11.78
N GLU A 577 -8.67 0.12 11.46
CA GLU A 577 -8.08 -0.53 10.30
C GLU A 577 -7.86 -2.03 10.55
N ASP A 578 -8.04 -2.85 9.50
CA ASP A 578 -7.66 -4.26 9.52
C ASP A 578 -6.15 -4.39 9.88
N PRO A 579 -5.79 -5.14 10.95
CA PRO A 579 -4.41 -5.35 11.34
C PRO A 579 -3.50 -5.82 10.20
N ALA A 580 -4.04 -6.61 9.25
CA ALA A 580 -3.30 -7.06 8.09
C ALA A 580 -2.94 -5.91 7.14
N VAL A 581 -3.86 -4.95 6.95
CA VAL A 581 -3.64 -3.75 6.13
C VAL A 581 -2.64 -2.82 6.81
N MET A 582 -2.75 -2.64 8.13
CA MET A 582 -1.81 -1.84 8.93
C MET A 582 -0.39 -2.43 8.88
N GLN A 583 -0.25 -3.75 9.03
CA GLN A 583 1.03 -4.43 8.96
C GLN A 583 1.63 -4.35 7.55
N ARG A 584 0.81 -4.56 6.51
CA ARG A 584 1.23 -4.43 5.11
C ARG A 584 1.69 -3.00 4.79
N ARG A 585 0.95 -1.97 5.21
CA ARG A 585 1.33 -0.55 5.05
C ARG A 585 2.67 -0.27 5.73
N THR A 586 2.86 -0.75 6.96
CA THR A 586 4.11 -0.57 7.70
C THR A 586 5.28 -1.26 7.01
N SER A 587 5.08 -2.47 6.50
CA SER A 587 6.09 -3.22 5.74
C SER A 587 6.47 -2.50 4.44
N LEU A 588 5.48 -2.02 3.68
CA LEU A 588 5.70 -1.28 2.44
C LEU A 588 6.39 0.07 2.69
N ALA A 589 6.03 0.78 3.77
CA ALA A 589 6.67 2.04 4.14
C ALA A 589 8.15 1.85 4.48
N LYS A 590 8.49 0.82 5.26
CA LYS A 590 9.89 0.46 5.55
C LYS A 590 10.65 0.10 4.28
N ARG A 591 10.03 -0.66 3.37
CA ARG A 591 10.63 -1.00 2.07
C ARG A 591 10.86 0.25 1.23
N LEU A 592 9.88 1.16 1.13
CA LEU A 592 10.01 2.41 0.38
C LEU A 592 11.14 3.29 0.91
N GLU A 593 11.28 3.41 2.24
CA GLU A 593 12.36 4.16 2.88
C GLU A 593 13.74 3.61 2.49
N LEU A 594 13.89 2.28 2.45
CA LEU A 594 15.12 1.65 2.00
C LEU A 594 15.43 1.97 0.53
N TYR A 595 14.45 1.85 -0.37
CA TYR A 595 14.68 2.13 -1.79
C TYR A 595 15.03 3.60 -2.01
N ARG A 596 14.44 4.53 -1.24
CA ARG A 596 14.83 5.95 -1.25
C ARG A 596 16.24 6.18 -0.71
N SER A 597 16.61 5.49 0.37
CA SER A 597 18.00 5.52 0.87
C SER A 597 18.98 5.00 -0.18
N ALA A 598 18.66 3.87 -0.83
CA ALA A 598 19.49 3.30 -1.88
C ALA A 598 19.60 4.23 -3.09
N GLN A 599 18.51 4.90 -3.50
CA GLN A 599 18.51 5.91 -4.55
C GLN A 599 19.45 7.07 -4.19
N ALA A 600 19.32 7.62 -2.98
CA ALA A 600 20.17 8.71 -2.50
C ALA A 600 21.66 8.33 -2.47
N GLU A 601 21.98 7.10 -2.06
CA GLU A 601 23.36 6.62 -2.07
C GLU A 601 23.91 6.44 -3.49
N ILE A 602 23.11 5.93 -4.42
CA ILE A 602 23.54 5.78 -5.82
C ILE A 602 23.76 7.15 -6.46
N ASP A 603 22.86 8.10 -6.22
CA ASP A 603 22.99 9.46 -6.74
C ASP A 603 24.23 10.14 -6.16
N ALA A 604 24.49 10.02 -4.85
CA ALA A 604 25.71 10.56 -4.24
C ALA A 604 27.00 10.07 -4.92
N VAL A 605 27.02 8.81 -5.39
CA VAL A 605 28.17 8.23 -6.10
C VAL A 605 28.19 8.60 -7.59
N ALA A 606 27.02 8.75 -8.23
CA ALA A 606 26.92 9.16 -9.63
C ALA A 606 27.36 10.62 -9.86
N TRP A 607 27.12 11.50 -8.89
CA TRP A 607 27.47 12.93 -8.93
C TRP A 607 28.90 13.24 -8.45
N ALA A 608 29.60 12.29 -7.81
CA ALA A 608 31.00 12.45 -7.36
C ALA A 608 32.03 12.31 -8.51
N LYS A 609 31.67 12.74 -9.73
CA LYS A 609 32.54 12.73 -10.91
C LYS A 609 33.52 13.88 -10.93
#